data_AF-A0A1E5PXA3-F1
#
_entry.id   AF-A0A1E5PXA3-F1
#
_cell.length_a   1.000
_cell.length_b   1.000
_cell.length_c   1.000
_cell.angle_alpha   90.00
_cell.angle_beta   90.00
_cell.angle_gamma   90.00
#
_symmetry.space_group_name_H-M   'P 1'
#
loop_
_entity.id
_entity.type
_entity.pdbx_description
1 polymer ?
#
loop_
_entity_poly.entity_id
_entity_poly.type
_entity_poly.pdbx_seq_one_letter_code
_entity_poly.pdbx_strand_id
1 'polypeptide(L)'
;MTATTAILSAAELMSELAGSRPPVLLDIRWQLGGPDQRPAYEAGHLPGAVYVDLDRELAGPAGSGGRHPLPDPEAFGAVMRRAGVSAGVPVVVYDGGQGWAAARAWWLLRWTGHEDVRVLDGGLAAWTSAGGDVSADRVIPVEGDFKPNPGAIGLLDADGAAARARAGVLLDARAGERYRGEVEPIDPVGGHIPGALSAPTTENVGPDGRFLPADTLRARFTALGASGGTPVGVYCGSGVSGAHEVLALEVAGIAADLYAGSWSQWSSDPARPVATGPAPQ
;
A
#
# COMPACT_ATOMS: atom_id res chain seq x y z
N MET A 1 -0.21 22.76 -13.26
CA MET A 1 -0.08 21.29 -13.24
C MET A 1 -1.24 20.78 -12.41
N THR A 2 -2.23 20.15 -13.04
CA THR A 2 -3.30 19.45 -12.32
C THR A 2 -2.65 18.35 -11.49
N ALA A 3 -2.94 18.27 -10.19
CA ALA A 3 -2.42 17.22 -9.34
C ALA A 3 -2.85 15.86 -9.94
N THR A 4 -1.89 15.03 -10.31
CA THR A 4 -2.15 13.67 -10.78
C THR A 4 -2.78 12.89 -9.61
N THR A 5 -3.93 12.28 -9.83
CA THR A 5 -4.62 11.47 -8.82
C THR A 5 -3.81 10.21 -8.50
N ALA A 6 -3.78 9.77 -7.23
CA ALA A 6 -3.01 8.58 -6.82
C ALA A 6 -3.60 7.24 -7.31
N ILE A 7 -4.81 7.29 -7.86
CA ILE A 7 -5.52 6.16 -8.48
C ILE A 7 -6.00 6.55 -9.89
N LEU A 8 -6.23 5.54 -10.72
CA LEU A 8 -6.86 5.68 -12.04
C LEU A 8 -7.80 4.51 -12.31
N SER A 9 -8.83 4.76 -13.12
CA SER A 9 -9.75 3.75 -13.61
C SER A 9 -9.14 2.93 -14.75
N ALA A 10 -9.73 1.76 -15.01
CA ALA A 10 -9.34 0.93 -16.15
C ALA A 10 -9.49 1.65 -17.51
N ALA A 11 -10.53 2.47 -17.67
CA ALA A 11 -10.76 3.22 -18.91
C ALA A 11 -9.68 4.30 -19.14
N GLU A 12 -9.28 5.00 -18.07
CA GLU A 12 -8.15 5.95 -18.13
C GLU A 12 -6.86 5.21 -18.48
N LEU A 13 -6.59 4.07 -17.85
CA LEU A 13 -5.41 3.26 -18.15
C LEU A 13 -5.36 2.80 -19.61
N MET A 14 -6.47 2.32 -20.17
CA MET A 14 -6.55 1.94 -21.59
C MET A 14 -6.21 3.12 -22.51
N SER A 15 -6.74 4.31 -22.19
CA SER A 15 -6.44 5.53 -22.95
C SER A 15 -4.96 5.90 -22.87
N GLU A 16 -4.32 5.72 -21.71
CA GLU A 16 -2.91 6.05 -21.52
C GLU A 16 -1.97 5.05 -22.19
N LEU A 17 -2.32 3.77 -22.18
CA LEU A 17 -1.57 2.72 -22.89
C LEU A 17 -1.58 2.93 -24.41
N ALA A 18 -2.64 3.54 -24.96
CA ALA A 18 -2.71 3.95 -26.37
C ALA A 18 -2.01 5.30 -26.66
N GLY A 19 -1.56 6.00 -25.62
CA GLY A 19 -0.93 7.32 -25.72
C GLY A 19 0.54 7.28 -26.12
N SER A 20 1.15 8.47 -26.23
CA SER A 20 2.56 8.63 -26.61
C SER A 20 3.55 8.33 -25.47
N ARG A 21 3.06 8.14 -24.24
CA ARG A 21 3.86 7.90 -23.03
C ARG A 21 3.15 6.86 -22.14
N PRO A 22 3.06 5.60 -22.60
CA PRO A 22 2.39 4.55 -21.82
C PRO A 22 3.11 4.35 -20.47
N PRO A 23 2.37 4.08 -19.38
CA PRO A 23 2.98 3.78 -18.09
C PRO A 23 3.71 2.43 -18.10
N VAL A 24 4.71 2.29 -17.24
CA VAL A 24 5.21 0.97 -16.82
C VAL A 24 4.15 0.32 -15.96
N LEU A 25 3.80 -0.93 -16.27
CA LEU A 25 2.79 -1.69 -15.55
C LEU A 25 3.46 -2.70 -14.61
N LEU A 26 3.13 -2.64 -13.32
CA LEU A 26 3.62 -3.61 -12.33
C LEU A 26 2.46 -4.42 -11.74
N ASP A 27 2.56 -5.74 -11.86
CA ASP A 27 1.64 -6.70 -11.24
C ASP A 27 2.21 -7.14 -9.90
N ILE A 28 1.54 -6.78 -8.82
CA ILE A 28 1.95 -7.07 -7.44
C ILE A 28 0.97 -8.06 -6.80
N ARG A 29 0.38 -8.98 -7.57
CA ARG A 29 -0.51 -9.99 -7.00
C ARG A 29 0.17 -10.73 -5.85
N TRP A 30 -0.52 -10.73 -4.71
CA TRP A 30 -0.02 -11.32 -3.48
C TRP A 30 -1.19 -11.68 -2.56
N GLN A 31 -1.01 -12.71 -1.75
CA GLN A 31 -1.97 -13.13 -0.74
C GLN A 31 -1.23 -13.43 0.56
N LEU A 32 -1.67 -12.84 1.67
CA LEU A 32 -1.09 -13.09 2.98
C LEU A 32 -1.20 -14.57 3.35
N GLY A 33 -0.05 -15.22 3.55
CA GLY A 33 0.04 -16.66 3.84
C GLY A 33 -0.43 -17.56 2.70
N GLY A 34 -0.65 -17.00 1.50
CA GLY A 34 -1.06 -17.73 0.31
C GLY A 34 0.13 -18.25 -0.51
N PRO A 35 -0.14 -18.97 -1.60
CA PRO A 35 0.91 -19.44 -2.50
C PRO A 35 1.52 -18.30 -3.34
N ASP A 36 2.67 -18.57 -3.95
CA ASP A 36 3.27 -17.71 -4.97
C ASP A 36 2.26 -17.42 -6.09
N GLN A 37 2.10 -16.15 -6.45
CA GLN A 37 1.14 -15.67 -7.44
C GLN A 37 1.75 -15.56 -8.84
N ARG A 38 3.05 -15.83 -9.02
CA ARG A 38 3.68 -15.86 -10.34
C ARG A 38 2.95 -16.76 -11.34
N PRO A 39 2.50 -17.98 -11.01
CA PRO A 39 1.74 -18.80 -11.95
C PRO A 39 0.42 -18.14 -12.40
N ALA A 40 -0.26 -17.41 -11.51
CA ALA A 40 -1.47 -16.67 -11.87
C ALA A 40 -1.15 -15.50 -12.82
N TYR A 41 0.01 -14.86 -12.65
CA TYR A 41 0.53 -13.87 -13.59
C TYR A 41 0.85 -14.46 -14.95
N GLU A 42 1.57 -15.57 -15.00
CA GLU A 42 1.93 -16.24 -16.26
C GLU A 42 0.68 -16.74 -17.01
N ALA A 43 -0.40 -17.08 -16.30
CA ALA A 43 -1.67 -17.47 -16.91
C ALA A 43 -2.48 -16.30 -17.50
N GLY A 44 -2.22 -15.06 -17.05
CA GLY A 44 -2.97 -13.89 -17.48
C GLY A 44 -2.64 -12.64 -16.67
N HIS A 45 -2.16 -11.60 -17.33
CA HIS A 45 -1.83 -10.29 -16.76
C HIS A 45 -2.20 -9.16 -17.73
N LEU A 46 -2.15 -7.90 -17.28
CA LEU A 46 -2.31 -6.76 -18.20
C LEU A 46 -1.19 -6.79 -19.26
N PRO A 47 -1.49 -6.58 -20.55
CA PRO A 47 -0.47 -6.60 -21.60
C PRO A 47 0.72 -5.68 -21.29
N GLY A 48 1.92 -6.27 -21.22
CA GLY A 48 3.16 -5.54 -20.91
C GLY A 48 3.46 -5.34 -19.41
N ALA A 49 2.60 -5.83 -18.51
CA ALA A 49 2.86 -5.78 -17.07
C ALA A 49 4.03 -6.69 -16.68
N VAL A 50 4.82 -6.25 -15.70
CA VAL A 50 5.91 -7.04 -15.11
C VAL A 50 5.52 -7.46 -13.70
N TYR A 51 5.61 -8.75 -13.40
CA TYR A 51 5.38 -9.26 -12.05
C TYR A 51 6.52 -8.88 -11.11
N VAL A 52 6.16 -8.29 -9.97
CA VAL A 52 7.07 -7.98 -8.86
C VAL A 52 6.57 -8.65 -7.59
N ASP A 53 7.42 -9.49 -7.01
CA ASP A 53 7.08 -10.30 -5.84
C ASP A 53 7.16 -9.47 -4.56
N LEU A 54 6.02 -9.32 -3.86
CA LEU A 54 5.98 -8.48 -2.66
C LEU A 54 6.95 -8.96 -1.58
N ASP A 55 7.00 -10.26 -1.30
CA ASP A 55 7.78 -10.81 -0.19
C ASP A 55 9.27 -10.82 -0.51
N ARG A 56 9.64 -11.05 -1.77
CA ARG A 56 11.04 -11.14 -2.19
C ARG A 56 11.65 -9.81 -2.61
N GLU A 57 10.84 -8.87 -3.10
CA GLU A 57 11.33 -7.69 -3.83
C GLU A 57 10.82 -6.36 -3.26
N LEU A 58 9.72 -6.38 -2.50
CA LEU A 58 9.14 -5.18 -1.86
C LEU A 58 9.25 -5.21 -0.32
N ALA A 59 9.98 -6.19 0.22
CA ALA A 59 10.24 -6.36 1.63
C ALA A 59 11.70 -6.79 1.88
N GLY A 60 12.24 -6.37 3.02
CA GLY A 60 13.45 -6.95 3.59
C GLY A 60 13.15 -8.28 4.31
N PRO A 61 14.19 -9.00 4.77
CA PRO A 61 14.00 -10.24 5.51
C PRO A 61 13.22 -10.01 6.81
N ALA A 62 12.23 -10.85 7.08
CA ALA A 62 11.46 -10.80 8.33
C ALA A 62 12.37 -10.95 9.57
N GLY A 63 12.02 -10.26 10.66
CA GLY A 63 12.80 -10.27 11.89
C GLY A 63 12.43 -9.13 12.83
N SER A 64 13.43 -8.46 13.41
CA SER A 64 13.22 -7.34 14.33
C SER A 64 12.53 -6.11 13.70
N GLY A 65 12.51 -6.02 12.36
CA GLY A 65 11.76 -5.01 11.62
C GLY A 65 10.30 -5.38 11.33
N GLY A 66 9.80 -6.50 11.89
CA GLY A 66 8.48 -7.05 11.62
C GLY A 66 8.48 -8.08 10.47
N ARG A 67 7.29 -8.41 9.96
CA ARG A 67 7.13 -9.43 8.90
C ARG A 67 7.50 -8.96 7.49
N HIS A 68 7.27 -7.67 7.18
CA HIS A 68 7.59 -7.08 5.87
C HIS A 68 8.34 -5.75 6.06
N PRO A 69 9.55 -5.79 6.64
CA PRO A 69 10.35 -4.57 6.81
C PRO A 69 10.63 -3.93 5.45
N LEU A 70 10.99 -2.65 5.45
CA LEU A 70 11.35 -1.97 4.20
C LEU A 70 12.54 -2.68 3.54
N PRO A 71 12.55 -2.82 2.20
CA PRO A 71 13.71 -3.34 1.49
C PRO A 71 14.87 -2.35 1.58
N ASP A 72 16.09 -2.84 1.37
CA ASP A 72 17.23 -1.95 1.11
C ASP A 72 16.92 -1.06 -0.12
N PRO A 73 17.10 0.27 -0.03
CA PRO A 73 16.74 1.16 -1.12
C PRO A 73 17.40 0.82 -2.45
N GLU A 74 18.69 0.47 -2.47
CA GLU A 74 19.39 0.14 -3.73
C GLU A 74 18.92 -1.20 -4.31
N ALA A 75 18.67 -2.19 -3.46
CA ALA A 75 18.07 -3.45 -3.89
C ALA A 75 16.68 -3.23 -4.51
N PHE A 76 15.83 -2.42 -3.87
CA PHE A 76 14.53 -2.02 -4.42
C PHE A 76 14.69 -1.26 -5.74
N GLY A 77 15.63 -0.32 -5.82
CA GLY A 77 15.94 0.40 -7.05
C GLY A 77 16.34 -0.53 -8.20
N ALA A 78 17.14 -1.56 -7.93
CA ALA A 78 17.53 -2.56 -8.92
C ALA A 78 16.33 -3.39 -9.42
N VAL A 79 15.40 -3.76 -8.54
CA VAL A 79 14.14 -4.44 -8.93
C VAL A 79 13.32 -3.53 -9.84
N MET A 80 13.13 -2.26 -9.47
CA MET A 80 12.35 -1.29 -10.25
C MET A 80 12.97 -1.05 -11.64
N ARG A 81 14.29 -0.85 -11.72
CA ARG A 81 15.00 -0.72 -13.01
C ARG A 81 14.83 -1.96 -13.89
N ARG A 82 14.98 -3.17 -13.32
CA ARG A 82 14.75 -4.43 -14.04
C ARG A 82 13.30 -4.58 -14.49
N ALA A 83 12.34 -3.97 -13.79
CA ALA A 83 10.94 -3.92 -14.20
C ALA A 83 10.65 -2.83 -15.26
N GLY A 84 11.65 -2.04 -15.65
CA GLY A 84 11.54 -0.99 -16.67
C GLY A 84 11.25 0.42 -16.12
N VAL A 85 11.20 0.59 -14.80
CA VAL A 85 10.90 1.88 -14.17
C VAL A 85 12.05 2.87 -14.42
N SER A 86 11.69 4.05 -14.89
CA SER A 86 12.60 5.16 -15.22
C SER A 86 12.05 6.47 -14.66
N ALA A 87 12.92 7.42 -14.30
CA ALA A 87 12.54 8.61 -13.52
C ALA A 87 11.45 9.50 -14.16
N GLY A 88 11.29 9.45 -15.48
CA GLY A 88 10.34 10.26 -16.25
C GLY A 88 9.17 9.47 -16.86
N VAL A 89 9.01 8.19 -16.52
CA VAL A 89 7.94 7.35 -17.09
C VAL A 89 6.89 7.11 -16.01
N PRO A 90 5.59 7.33 -16.27
CA PRO A 90 4.55 7.04 -15.30
C PRO A 90 4.56 5.56 -14.92
N VAL A 91 4.22 5.23 -13.68
CA VAL A 91 4.08 3.85 -13.23
C VAL A 91 2.64 3.61 -12.80
N VAL A 92 2.05 2.52 -13.27
CA VAL A 92 0.77 2.02 -12.79
C VAL A 92 0.98 0.66 -12.16
N VAL A 93 0.60 0.55 -10.89
CA VAL A 93 0.68 -0.70 -10.12
C VAL A 93 -0.73 -1.26 -9.90
N TYR A 94 -0.86 -2.58 -9.92
CA TYR A 94 -2.12 -3.24 -9.65
C TYR A 94 -1.89 -4.58 -8.95
N ASP A 95 -2.94 -5.10 -8.34
CA ASP A 95 -3.00 -6.49 -7.90
C ASP A 95 -4.35 -7.12 -8.30
N GLY A 96 -4.56 -8.37 -7.93
CA GLY A 96 -5.76 -9.14 -8.18
C GLY A 96 -6.60 -9.37 -6.93
N GLY A 97 -6.33 -8.63 -5.85
CA GLY A 97 -6.93 -8.81 -4.53
C GLY A 97 -7.48 -7.50 -3.99
N GLN A 98 -7.16 -7.22 -2.72
CA GLN A 98 -7.70 -6.08 -1.97
C GLN A 98 -6.96 -4.76 -2.25
N GLY A 99 -6.10 -4.67 -3.27
CA GLY A 99 -5.29 -3.47 -3.53
C GLY A 99 -4.15 -3.23 -2.56
N TRP A 100 -3.96 -4.08 -1.54
CA TRP A 100 -2.95 -3.89 -0.49
C TRP A 100 -1.53 -3.97 -1.03
N ALA A 101 -1.27 -4.91 -1.93
CA ALA A 101 0.06 -5.17 -2.44
C ALA A 101 0.43 -4.12 -3.50
N ALA A 102 -0.53 -3.75 -4.35
CA ALA A 102 -0.40 -2.61 -5.25
C ALA A 102 -0.11 -1.32 -4.47
N ALA A 103 -0.86 -1.03 -3.41
CA ALA A 103 -0.64 0.14 -2.57
C ALA A 103 0.73 0.13 -1.88
N ARG A 104 1.25 -1.05 -1.49
CA ARG A 104 2.62 -1.17 -0.96
C ARG A 104 3.68 -0.79 -2.00
N ALA A 105 3.54 -1.23 -3.25
CA ALA A 105 4.45 -0.84 -4.33
C ALA A 105 4.36 0.67 -4.63
N TRP A 106 3.13 1.21 -4.69
CA TRP A 106 2.88 2.65 -4.84
C TRP A 106 3.58 3.45 -3.73
N TRP A 107 3.39 3.05 -2.47
CA TRP A 107 3.99 3.75 -1.33
C TRP A 107 5.51 3.70 -1.36
N LEU A 108 6.12 2.55 -1.69
CA LEU A 108 7.58 2.43 -1.81
C LEU A 108 8.15 3.30 -2.92
N LEU A 109 7.53 3.31 -4.09
CA LEU A 109 7.93 4.17 -5.21
C LEU A 109 7.83 5.66 -4.83
N ARG A 110 6.71 6.06 -4.20
CA ARG A 110 6.52 7.44 -3.71
C ARG A 110 7.52 7.79 -2.61
N TRP A 111 7.75 6.91 -1.65
CA TRP A 111 8.71 7.09 -0.55
C TRP A 111 10.14 7.23 -1.06
N THR A 112 10.48 6.51 -2.13
CA THR A 112 11.77 6.59 -2.82
C THR A 112 11.80 7.63 -3.95
N GLY A 113 10.86 8.56 -3.98
CA GLY A 113 10.93 9.76 -4.80
C GLY A 113 10.41 9.64 -6.23
N HIS A 114 9.76 8.54 -6.61
CA HIS A 114 9.05 8.48 -7.89
C HIS A 114 7.71 9.22 -7.80
N GLU A 115 7.54 10.27 -8.58
CA GLU A 115 6.37 11.15 -8.41
C GLU A 115 5.10 10.61 -9.09
N ASP A 116 5.17 10.24 -10.36
CA ASP A 116 4.01 9.79 -11.16
C ASP A 116 3.79 8.28 -11.01
N VAL A 117 3.16 7.91 -9.90
CA VAL A 117 2.84 6.52 -9.55
C VAL A 117 1.38 6.43 -9.17
N ARG A 118 0.64 5.51 -9.78
CA ARG A 118 -0.80 5.37 -9.59
C ARG A 118 -1.21 3.92 -9.41
N VAL A 119 -2.29 3.70 -8.66
CA VAL A 119 -2.89 2.37 -8.49
C VAL A 119 -4.09 2.22 -9.40
N LEU A 120 -4.17 1.11 -10.13
CA LEU A 120 -5.36 0.75 -10.89
C LEU A 120 -6.52 0.41 -9.93
N ASP A 121 -7.52 1.28 -9.90
CA ASP A 121 -8.64 1.18 -8.96
C ASP A 121 -9.54 -0.03 -9.26
N GLY A 122 -9.66 -0.93 -8.28
CA GLY A 122 -10.29 -2.24 -8.42
C GLY A 122 -9.46 -3.31 -9.15
N GLY A 123 -8.20 -2.98 -9.49
CA GLY A 123 -7.19 -3.95 -9.97
C GLY A 123 -7.58 -4.74 -11.23
N LEU A 124 -7.09 -5.98 -11.32
CA LEU A 124 -7.30 -6.87 -12.47
C LEU A 124 -8.80 -7.16 -12.75
N ALA A 125 -9.62 -7.20 -11.70
CA ALA A 125 -11.06 -7.43 -11.83
C ALA A 125 -11.75 -6.23 -12.51
N ALA A 126 -11.40 -5.00 -12.13
CA ALA A 126 -11.92 -3.80 -12.77
C ALA A 126 -11.44 -3.65 -14.23
N TRP A 127 -10.19 -4.03 -14.51
CA TRP A 127 -9.64 -4.06 -15.87
C TRP A 127 -10.44 -4.96 -16.82
N THR A 128 -10.60 -6.23 -16.43
CA THR A 128 -11.33 -7.23 -17.23
C THR A 128 -12.81 -6.87 -17.37
N SER A 129 -13.44 -6.37 -16.30
CA SER A 129 -14.84 -5.93 -16.33
C SER A 129 -15.06 -4.73 -17.26
N ALA A 130 -14.04 -3.90 -17.46
CA ALA A 130 -14.07 -2.78 -18.40
C ALA A 130 -13.78 -3.21 -19.87
N GLY A 131 -13.59 -4.51 -20.13
CA GLY A 131 -13.26 -5.03 -21.45
C GLY A 131 -11.78 -4.99 -21.80
N GLY A 132 -10.89 -4.82 -20.80
CA GLY A 132 -9.46 -4.85 -21.01
C GLY A 132 -8.93 -6.26 -21.30
N ASP A 133 -8.05 -6.37 -22.29
CA ASP A 133 -7.42 -7.64 -22.67
C ASP A 133 -6.46 -8.14 -21.60
N VAL A 134 -6.30 -9.46 -21.49
CA VAL A 134 -5.23 -10.08 -20.71
C VAL A 134 -4.27 -10.81 -21.63
N SER A 135 -2.98 -10.81 -21.29
CA SER A 135 -1.93 -11.50 -22.01
C SER A 135 -1.27 -12.56 -21.12
N ALA A 136 -0.76 -13.62 -21.75
CA ALA A 136 0.13 -14.61 -21.15
C ALA A 136 1.56 -14.50 -21.73
N ASP A 137 1.84 -13.45 -22.49
CA ASP A 137 3.12 -13.25 -23.15
C ASP A 137 4.23 -12.99 -22.13
N ARG A 138 5.42 -13.50 -22.43
CA ARG A 138 6.59 -13.18 -21.60
C ARG A 138 7.03 -11.74 -21.87
N VAL A 139 6.91 -10.90 -20.86
CA VAL A 139 7.40 -9.52 -20.90
C VAL A 139 8.91 -9.49 -20.61
N ILE A 140 9.68 -8.82 -21.48
CA ILE A 140 11.10 -8.53 -21.30
C ILE A 140 11.24 -7.00 -21.37
N PRO A 141 11.21 -6.30 -20.23
CA PRO A 141 11.32 -4.84 -20.21
C PRO A 141 12.74 -4.41 -20.61
N VAL A 142 12.85 -3.23 -21.23
CA VAL A 142 14.12 -2.51 -21.31
C VAL A 142 14.45 -2.02 -19.91
N GLU A 143 15.67 -2.26 -19.44
CA GLU A 143 16.09 -1.82 -18.10
C GLU A 143 16.00 -0.29 -17.99
N GLY A 144 15.32 0.18 -16.94
CA GLY A 144 15.13 1.59 -16.68
C GLY A 144 16.27 2.25 -15.90
N ASP A 145 16.11 3.54 -15.60
CA ASP A 145 17.15 4.36 -14.95
C ASP A 145 16.79 4.85 -13.53
N PHE A 146 15.72 4.30 -12.95
CA PHE A 146 15.22 4.70 -11.64
C PHE A 146 16.32 4.70 -10.56
N LYS A 147 16.41 5.82 -9.84
CA LYS A 147 17.32 6.02 -8.70
C LYS A 147 16.48 6.28 -7.44
N PRO A 148 16.47 5.36 -6.48
CA PRO A 148 15.69 5.50 -5.26
C PRO A 148 16.26 6.65 -4.41
N ASN A 149 15.39 7.56 -3.97
CA ASN A 149 15.69 8.65 -3.05
C ASN A 149 14.70 8.62 -1.87
N PRO A 150 14.98 7.81 -0.83
CA PRO A 150 14.09 7.64 0.32
C PRO A 150 13.74 8.94 1.05
N GLY A 151 12.53 8.99 1.62
CA GLY A 151 12.07 10.09 2.48
C GLY A 151 11.21 11.14 1.79
N ALA A 152 10.75 10.88 0.55
CA ALA A 152 9.89 11.82 -0.17
C ALA A 152 8.43 11.87 0.35
N ILE A 153 7.97 10.82 1.04
CA ILE A 153 6.76 10.83 1.87
C ILE A 153 7.07 10.28 3.26
N GLY A 154 6.19 10.52 4.23
CA GLY A 154 6.48 10.29 5.64
C GLY A 154 6.54 8.82 6.06
N LEU A 155 7.52 8.53 6.91
CA LEU A 155 7.77 7.24 7.55
C LEU A 155 7.88 7.47 9.05
N LEU A 156 7.21 6.64 9.83
CA LEU A 156 7.34 6.58 11.29
C LEU A 156 8.13 5.33 11.67
N ASP A 157 8.94 5.45 12.71
CA ASP A 157 9.37 4.31 13.51
C ASP A 157 8.33 4.01 14.61
N ALA A 158 8.62 3.01 15.44
CA ALA A 158 7.71 2.59 16.50
C ALA A 158 7.48 3.70 17.54
N ASP A 159 8.50 4.48 17.89
CA ASP A 159 8.37 5.56 18.88
C ASP A 159 7.62 6.76 18.30
N GLY A 160 7.83 7.05 17.01
CA GLY A 160 7.06 8.01 16.22
C GLY A 160 5.58 7.63 16.13
N ALA A 161 5.26 6.35 15.93
CA ALA A 161 3.89 5.85 16.00
C ALA A 161 3.28 6.08 17.38
N ALA A 162 3.99 5.72 18.46
CA ALA A 162 3.52 5.95 19.83
C ALA A 162 3.30 7.45 20.13
N ALA A 163 4.19 8.32 19.66
CA ALA A 163 4.04 9.76 19.80
C ALA A 163 2.84 10.29 19.01
N ARG A 164 2.63 9.77 17.80
CA ARG A 164 1.48 10.12 16.94
C ARG A 164 0.15 9.72 17.58
N ALA A 165 0.08 8.56 18.23
CA ALA A 165 -1.10 8.13 18.96
C ALA A 165 -1.45 9.04 20.16
N ARG A 166 -0.45 9.70 20.77
CA ARG A 166 -0.67 10.60 21.92
C ARG A 166 -1.00 12.04 21.52
N ALA A 167 -0.42 12.53 20.43
CA ALA A 167 -0.42 13.96 20.08
C ALA A 167 -1.03 14.28 18.71
N GLY A 168 -1.54 13.28 18.00
CA GLY A 168 -2.20 13.41 16.71
C GLY A 168 -3.19 12.27 16.51
N VAL A 169 -3.25 11.72 15.30
CA VAL A 169 -4.08 10.56 14.98
C VAL A 169 -3.20 9.41 14.51
N LEU A 170 -3.29 8.26 15.16
CA LEU A 170 -2.70 7.01 14.67
C LEU A 170 -3.82 6.03 14.31
N LEU A 171 -3.90 5.65 13.03
CA LEU A 171 -4.91 4.74 12.52
C LEU A 171 -4.36 3.31 12.43
N ASP A 172 -5.11 2.35 12.95
CA ASP A 172 -4.88 0.92 12.77
C ASP A 172 -5.74 0.38 11.63
N ALA A 173 -5.10 0.03 10.53
CA ALA A 173 -5.75 -0.40 9.30
C ALA A 173 -6.18 -1.88 9.31
N ARG A 174 -5.94 -2.62 10.40
CA ARG A 174 -6.37 -4.02 10.52
C ARG A 174 -7.88 -4.13 10.68
N ALA A 175 -8.39 -5.35 10.48
CA ALA A 175 -9.76 -5.70 10.82
C ALA A 175 -10.06 -5.38 12.30
N GLY A 176 -11.28 -4.94 12.59
CA GLY A 176 -11.65 -4.41 13.90
C GLY A 176 -11.46 -5.42 15.04
N GLU A 177 -11.73 -6.70 14.80
CA GLU A 177 -11.51 -7.78 15.77
C GLU A 177 -10.03 -7.98 16.13
N ARG A 178 -9.11 -7.70 15.19
CA ARG A 178 -7.66 -7.73 15.46
C ARG A 178 -7.23 -6.54 16.32
N TYR A 179 -7.75 -5.35 16.01
CA TYR A 179 -7.53 -4.14 16.81
C TYR A 179 -8.03 -4.34 18.25
N ARG A 180 -9.24 -4.89 18.43
CA ARG A 180 -9.81 -5.13 19.76
C ARG A 180 -9.11 -6.24 20.55
N GLY A 181 -8.25 -7.04 19.89
CA GLY A 181 -7.56 -8.17 20.50
C GLY A 181 -8.44 -9.40 20.69
N GLU A 182 -9.55 -9.50 19.96
CA GLU A 182 -10.48 -10.63 20.03
C GLU A 182 -9.98 -11.82 19.21
N VAL A 183 -9.31 -11.54 18.09
CA VAL A 183 -8.77 -12.53 17.16
C VAL A 183 -7.38 -12.06 16.73
N GLU A 184 -6.34 -12.84 17.02
CA GLU A 184 -4.99 -12.57 16.50
C GLU A 184 -4.32 -13.89 16.07
N PRO A 185 -4.49 -14.29 14.80
CA PRO A 185 -3.96 -15.55 14.30
C PRO A 185 -2.52 -15.43 13.76
N ILE A 186 -1.96 -14.22 13.70
CA ILE A 186 -0.71 -13.96 12.96
C ILE A 186 0.41 -13.49 13.88
N ASP A 187 0.10 -12.56 14.79
CA ASP A 187 1.07 -11.92 15.67
C ASP A 187 1.09 -12.53 17.10
N PRO A 188 2.19 -12.42 17.86
CA PRO A 188 2.29 -13.05 19.18
C PRO A 188 1.27 -12.54 20.22
N VAL A 189 0.81 -11.30 20.06
CA VAL A 189 -0.08 -10.62 21.00
C VAL A 189 -1.19 -9.91 20.22
N GLY A 190 -2.45 -10.13 20.62
CA GLY A 190 -3.61 -9.40 20.11
C GLY A 190 -3.84 -8.07 20.84
N GLY A 191 -4.44 -7.11 20.15
CA GLY A 191 -4.67 -5.76 20.66
C GLY A 191 -4.17 -4.70 19.70
N HIS A 192 -3.96 -3.48 20.18
CA HIS A 192 -3.53 -2.33 19.39
C HIS A 192 -2.53 -1.44 20.16
N ILE A 193 -1.93 -0.48 19.45
CA ILE A 193 -1.03 0.52 20.04
C ILE A 193 -1.89 1.47 20.88
N PRO A 194 -1.59 1.70 22.18
CA PRO A 194 -2.37 2.61 23.02
C PRO A 194 -2.54 4.00 22.38
N GLY A 195 -3.76 4.53 22.45
CA GLY A 195 -4.19 5.77 21.77
C GLY A 195 -4.53 5.64 20.28
N ALA A 196 -4.26 4.50 19.63
CA ALA A 196 -4.61 4.31 18.22
C ALA A 196 -6.13 4.14 18.02
N LEU A 197 -6.62 4.59 16.86
CA LEU A 197 -8.01 4.44 16.43
C LEU A 197 -8.12 3.33 15.39
N SER A 198 -9.17 2.49 15.47
CA SER A 198 -9.45 1.49 14.44
C SER A 198 -9.96 2.16 13.17
N ALA A 199 -9.36 1.83 12.03
CA ALA A 199 -9.77 2.27 10.70
C ALA A 199 -9.58 1.14 9.68
N PRO A 200 -10.40 0.06 9.70
CA PRO A 200 -10.18 -1.10 8.83
C PRO A 200 -10.16 -0.74 7.35
N THR A 201 -9.19 -1.28 6.59
CA THR A 201 -9.06 -0.98 5.14
C THR A 201 -10.30 -1.35 4.33
N THR A 202 -11.06 -2.35 4.79
CA THR A 202 -12.28 -2.85 4.12
C THR A 202 -13.38 -1.80 4.02
N GLU A 203 -13.32 -0.75 4.84
CA GLU A 203 -14.29 0.36 4.82
C GLU A 203 -13.89 1.48 3.85
N ASN A 204 -12.74 1.37 3.18
CA ASN A 204 -12.31 2.35 2.17
C ASN A 204 -12.80 2.02 0.76
N VAL A 205 -13.36 0.83 0.55
CA VAL A 205 -13.70 0.32 -0.78
C VAL A 205 -15.19 -0.04 -0.87
N GLY A 206 -15.75 0.12 -2.06
CA GLY A 206 -17.08 -0.37 -2.42
C GLY A 206 -17.11 -1.88 -2.65
N PRO A 207 -18.30 -2.45 -2.90
CA PRO A 207 -18.46 -3.89 -3.17
C PRO A 207 -17.78 -4.36 -4.46
N ASP A 208 -17.43 -3.44 -5.36
CA ASP A 208 -16.67 -3.71 -6.59
C ASP A 208 -15.15 -3.63 -6.38
N GLY A 209 -14.69 -3.46 -5.13
CA GLY A 209 -13.28 -3.38 -4.77
C GLY A 209 -12.60 -2.05 -5.12
N ARG A 210 -13.37 -1.06 -5.60
CA ARG A 210 -12.87 0.29 -5.88
C ARG A 210 -12.90 1.17 -4.66
N PHE A 211 -11.99 2.15 -4.57
CA PHE A 211 -12.03 3.15 -3.52
C PHE A 211 -13.37 3.90 -3.51
N LEU A 212 -13.88 4.18 -2.31
CA LEU A 212 -15.01 5.08 -2.14
C LEU A 212 -14.68 6.48 -2.68
N PRO A 213 -15.68 7.28 -3.06
CA PRO A 213 -15.45 8.65 -3.53
C PRO A 213 -14.62 9.47 -2.53
N ALA A 214 -13.76 10.35 -3.06
CA ALA A 214 -12.84 11.16 -2.25
C ALA A 214 -13.52 11.90 -1.09
N ASP A 215 -14.72 12.47 -1.32
CA ASP A 215 -15.46 13.17 -0.27
C ASP A 215 -16.00 12.22 0.82
N THR A 216 -16.37 10.99 0.46
CA THR A 216 -16.79 9.95 1.40
C THR A 216 -15.61 9.51 2.28
N LEU A 217 -14.44 9.26 1.66
CA LEU A 217 -13.22 8.93 2.40
C LEU A 217 -12.79 10.09 3.31
N ARG A 218 -12.82 11.33 2.80
CA ARG A 218 -12.50 12.53 3.60
C ARG A 218 -13.43 12.68 4.80
N ALA A 219 -14.73 12.46 4.62
CA ALA A 219 -15.69 12.50 5.71
C ALA A 219 -15.41 11.40 6.76
N ARG A 220 -15.14 10.17 6.32
CA ARG A 220 -14.75 9.04 7.19
C ARG A 220 -13.52 9.39 8.03
N PHE A 221 -12.44 9.81 7.40
CA PHE A 221 -11.19 10.13 8.10
C PHE A 221 -11.31 11.34 9.02
N THR A 222 -12.07 12.37 8.61
CA THR A 222 -12.38 13.53 9.45
C THR A 222 -13.12 13.10 10.72
N ALA A 223 -14.07 12.16 10.64
CA ALA A 223 -14.78 11.63 11.80
C ALA A 223 -13.85 10.86 12.76
N LEU A 224 -12.73 10.33 12.27
CA LEU A 224 -11.66 9.71 13.04
C LEU A 224 -10.61 10.73 13.53
N GLY A 225 -10.85 12.03 13.35
CA GLY A 225 -9.97 13.11 13.84
C GLY A 225 -8.88 13.54 12.85
N ALA A 226 -8.77 12.93 11.67
CA ALA A 226 -7.80 13.32 10.63
C ALA A 226 -8.25 14.59 9.90
N SER A 227 -8.25 15.73 10.61
CA SER A 227 -8.74 17.01 10.12
C SER A 227 -7.89 18.18 10.62
N GLY A 228 -8.05 19.36 9.99
CA GLY A 228 -7.48 20.62 10.49
C GLY A 228 -5.95 20.66 10.59
N GLY A 229 -5.24 19.89 9.76
CA GLY A 229 -3.77 19.80 9.81
C GLY A 229 -3.22 18.92 10.93
N THR A 230 -4.09 18.17 11.62
CA THR A 230 -3.68 17.16 12.62
C THR A 230 -2.75 16.15 11.96
N PRO A 231 -1.53 15.93 12.51
CA PRO A 231 -0.62 14.92 11.97
C PRO A 231 -1.27 13.53 12.04
N VAL A 232 -1.29 12.82 10.91
CA VAL A 232 -1.87 11.48 10.79
C VAL A 232 -0.75 10.46 10.60
N GLY A 233 -0.80 9.36 11.34
CA GLY A 233 0.02 8.19 11.14
C GLY A 233 -0.85 6.98 10.90
N VAL A 234 -0.31 5.98 10.22
CA VAL A 234 -0.99 4.73 9.90
C VAL A 234 -0.09 3.56 10.26
N TYR A 235 -0.68 2.48 10.77
CA TYR A 235 -0.05 1.17 10.80
C TYR A 235 -1.07 0.07 10.51
N CYS A 236 -0.60 -1.15 10.31
CA CYS A 236 -1.46 -2.31 10.16
C CYS A 236 -0.85 -3.55 10.82
N GLY A 237 -0.97 -4.74 10.23
CA GLY A 237 -0.24 -5.93 10.64
C GLY A 237 1.28 -5.84 10.37
N SER A 238 1.68 -5.41 9.17
CA SER A 238 3.09 -5.47 8.75
C SER A 238 3.44 -4.48 7.63
N GLY A 239 2.77 -3.32 7.58
CA GLY A 239 3.07 -2.27 6.61
C GLY A 239 2.57 -2.48 5.18
N VAL A 240 1.82 -3.56 4.90
CA VAL A 240 1.24 -3.83 3.57
C VAL A 240 -0.14 -3.17 3.45
N SER A 241 -1.15 -3.63 4.19
CA SER A 241 -2.46 -2.97 4.19
C SER A 241 -2.45 -1.54 4.77
N GLY A 242 -1.42 -1.18 5.55
CA GLY A 242 -1.22 0.20 5.99
C GLY A 242 -0.89 1.14 4.83
N ALA A 243 -0.16 0.65 3.81
CA ALA A 243 0.06 1.43 2.60
C ALA A 243 -1.25 1.70 1.83
N HIS A 244 -2.21 0.76 1.88
CA HIS A 244 -3.55 0.97 1.34
C HIS A 244 -4.34 2.04 2.11
N GLU A 245 -4.24 2.09 3.44
CA GLU A 245 -4.87 3.16 4.23
C GLU A 245 -4.23 4.53 3.91
N VAL A 246 -2.91 4.59 3.73
CA VAL A 246 -2.21 5.82 3.27
C VAL A 246 -2.70 6.23 1.89
N LEU A 247 -2.90 5.29 0.97
CA LEU A 247 -3.46 5.57 -0.35
C LEU A 247 -4.91 6.09 -0.25
N ALA A 248 -5.74 5.52 0.62
CA ALA A 248 -7.10 6.02 0.87
C ALA A 248 -7.09 7.45 1.41
N LEU A 249 -6.17 7.77 2.33
CA LEU A 249 -5.96 9.12 2.86
C LEU A 249 -5.49 10.08 1.77
N GLU A 250 -4.59 9.66 0.87
CA GLU A 250 -4.15 10.44 -0.29
C GLU A 250 -5.31 10.75 -1.24
N VAL A 251 -6.16 9.76 -1.56
CA VAL A 251 -7.40 9.97 -2.34
C VAL A 251 -8.33 10.95 -1.64
N ALA A 252 -8.42 10.87 -0.30
CA ALA A 252 -9.13 11.81 0.53
C ALA A 252 -8.40 13.16 0.69
N GLY A 253 -7.26 13.40 0.04
CA GLY A 253 -6.45 14.61 0.15
C GLY A 253 -5.99 14.91 1.58
N ILE A 254 -5.59 13.87 2.32
CA ILE A 254 -5.05 13.93 3.69
C ILE A 254 -3.68 13.24 3.66
N ALA A 255 -2.62 13.98 4.03
CA ALA A 255 -1.29 13.40 4.14
C ALA A 255 -1.18 12.53 5.39
N ALA A 256 -0.49 11.39 5.27
CA ALA A 256 -0.26 10.48 6.39
C ALA A 256 1.11 9.80 6.32
N ASP A 257 1.71 9.59 7.49
CA ASP A 257 2.99 8.90 7.63
C ASP A 257 2.75 7.41 7.92
N LEU A 258 3.50 6.52 7.27
CA LEU A 258 3.38 5.08 7.50
C LEU A 258 4.33 4.61 8.59
N TYR A 259 3.86 3.85 9.58
CA TYR A 259 4.70 3.00 10.41
C TYR A 259 4.83 1.61 9.78
N ALA A 260 5.90 1.42 8.98
CA ALA A 260 6.04 0.24 8.12
C ALA A 260 6.24 -1.08 8.89
N GLY A 261 6.95 -1.06 10.03
CA GLY A 261 7.11 -2.27 10.86
C GLY A 261 5.80 -2.72 11.51
N SER A 262 4.90 -1.77 11.74
CA SER A 262 3.49 -2.02 12.07
C SER A 262 3.32 -2.90 13.32
N TRP A 263 2.16 -3.56 13.46
CA TRP A 263 1.86 -4.41 14.61
C TRP A 263 2.90 -5.52 14.81
N SER A 264 3.36 -6.16 13.74
CA SER A 264 4.33 -7.25 13.83
C SER A 264 5.66 -6.85 14.46
N GLN A 265 6.13 -5.63 14.19
CA GLN A 265 7.30 -5.10 14.89
C GLN A 265 6.93 -4.73 16.33
N TRP A 266 5.81 -4.01 16.52
CA TRP A 266 5.36 -3.55 17.83
C TRP A 266 5.19 -4.68 18.84
N SER A 267 4.41 -5.71 18.49
CA SER A 267 4.06 -6.84 19.35
C SER A 267 5.21 -7.81 19.60
N SER A 268 6.32 -7.71 18.85
CA SER A 268 7.51 -8.52 19.09
C SER A 268 8.42 -7.95 20.19
N ASP A 269 8.22 -6.69 20.57
CA ASP A 269 8.92 -6.04 21.67
C ASP A 269 8.06 -6.10 22.94
N PRO A 270 8.40 -6.95 23.93
CA PRO A 270 7.60 -7.12 25.14
C PRO A 270 7.61 -5.88 26.05
N ALA A 271 8.48 -4.91 25.82
CA ALA A 271 8.49 -3.66 26.58
C ALA A 271 7.44 -2.65 26.07
N ARG A 272 6.87 -2.87 24.87
CA ARG A 272 5.89 -1.97 24.28
C ARG A 272 4.48 -2.26 24.82
N PRO A 273 3.73 -1.23 25.23
CA PRO A 273 2.40 -1.44 25.78
C PRO A 273 1.41 -1.88 24.70
N VAL A 274 0.41 -2.66 25.12
CA VAL A 274 -0.66 -3.18 24.28
C VAL A 274 -1.99 -2.82 24.94
N ALA A 275 -2.88 -2.19 24.19
CA ALA A 275 -4.26 -1.95 24.58
C ALA A 275 -5.21 -2.97 23.91
N THR A 276 -6.37 -3.21 24.51
CA THR A 276 -7.42 -4.09 23.99
C THR A 276 -8.80 -3.45 24.14
N GLY A 277 -9.79 -4.03 23.47
CA GLY A 277 -11.15 -3.49 23.43
C GLY A 277 -11.36 -2.38 22.39
N PRO A 278 -12.58 -1.80 22.33
CA PRO A 278 -13.01 -0.93 21.23
C PRO A 278 -12.60 0.54 21.39
N ALA A 279 -12.17 0.96 22.58
CA ALA A 279 -11.81 2.34 22.85
C ALA A 279 -10.29 2.55 22.70
N PRO A 280 -9.84 3.71 22.18
CA PRO A 280 -8.44 4.10 22.24
C PRO A 280 -8.07 4.31 23.72
N GLN A 281 -7.45 3.31 24.34
CA GLN A 281 -6.99 3.38 25.74
C GLN A 281 -5.62 4.05 25.85
#